data_AF-X1P7A3-F1
#
_entry.id   AF-X1P7A3-F1
#
_cell.length_a   1.000
_cell.length_b   1.000
_cell.length_c   1.000
_cell.angle_alpha   90.00
_cell.angle_beta   90.00
_cell.angle_gamma   90.00
#
_symmetry.space_group_name_H-M   'P 1'
#
loop_
_entity.id
_entity.type
_entity.pdbx_description
1 polymer ?
#
loop_
_entity_poly.entity_id
_entity_poly.type
_entity_poly.pdbx_seq_one_letter_code
_entity_poly.pdbx_strand_id
1 'polypeptide(L)'
;MPRYLRFIANGKFSEAVAVIREKIPFPSVCGHVCVHPCEAVCQRAQLDEAIGIRILKRFATEHDNGLWKQNSRVAHATGKRVAIIGSGPAGLTAAYYLAKLGHSVTVFEALPELGGMVRFGIPDYRLPNDILKAEIDEIRSVGVDIRTNIKG
;
A
#
# COMPACT_ATOMS: atom_id res chain seq x y z
N MET A 1 14.85 1.39 2.29
CA MET A 1 15.00 1.38 0.82
C MET A 1 16.05 0.38 0.34
N PRO A 2 17.32 0.37 0.82
CA PRO A 2 18.38 -0.50 0.25
C PRO A 2 18.05 -2.00 0.24
N ARG A 3 17.34 -2.51 1.26
CA ARG A 3 16.98 -3.93 1.39
C ARG A 3 16.13 -4.44 0.22
N TYR A 4 15.02 -3.78 -0.12
CA TYR A 4 14.19 -4.24 -1.24
C TYR A 4 14.86 -3.98 -2.60
N LEU A 5 15.69 -2.93 -2.73
CA LEU A 5 16.45 -2.69 -3.98
C LEU A 5 17.39 -3.86 -4.27
N ARG A 6 18.05 -4.40 -3.23
CA ARG A 6 18.87 -5.60 -3.36
C ARG A 6 18.04 -6.84 -3.73
N PHE A 7 16.82 -6.99 -3.23
CA PHE A 7 15.94 -8.07 -3.68
C PHE A 7 15.57 -7.93 -5.16
N ILE A 8 15.20 -6.72 -5.62
CA ILE A 8 14.91 -6.43 -7.02
C ILE A 8 16.11 -6.76 -7.92
N ALA A 9 17.31 -6.33 -7.52
CA ALA A 9 18.54 -6.60 -8.28
C ALA A 9 18.86 -8.11 -8.42
N ASN A 10 18.35 -8.94 -7.50
CA ASN A 10 18.51 -10.40 -7.54
C ASN A 10 17.29 -11.12 -8.14
N GLY A 11 16.35 -10.41 -8.77
CA GLY A 11 15.13 -11.00 -9.35
C GLY A 11 14.10 -11.49 -8.32
N LYS A 12 14.25 -11.11 -7.04
CA LYS A 12 13.41 -11.55 -5.91
C LYS A 12 12.27 -10.55 -5.65
N PHE A 13 11.35 -10.44 -6.60
CA PHE A 13 10.33 -9.37 -6.59
C PHE A 13 9.33 -9.52 -5.45
N SER A 14 8.92 -10.75 -5.12
CA SER A 14 7.95 -10.95 -4.04
C SER A 14 8.54 -10.63 -2.67
N GLU A 15 9.81 -10.95 -2.44
CA GLU A 15 10.53 -10.54 -1.22
C GLU A 15 10.74 -9.02 -1.18
N ALA A 16 11.00 -8.38 -2.31
CA ALA A 16 11.05 -6.92 -2.38
C ALA A 16 9.70 -6.30 -1.97
N VAL A 17 8.58 -6.81 -2.51
CA VAL A 17 7.23 -6.35 -2.17
C VAL A 17 6.91 -6.61 -0.69
N ALA A 18 7.29 -7.77 -0.14
CA ALA A 18 7.13 -8.07 1.28
C ALA A 18 7.79 -6.98 2.15
N VAL A 19 9.04 -6.63 1.83
CA VAL A 19 9.81 -5.60 2.54
C VAL A 19 9.17 -4.22 2.40
N ILE A 20 8.67 -3.86 1.21
CA ILE A 20 8.00 -2.57 1.01
C ILE A 20 6.73 -2.50 1.86
N ARG A 21 5.94 -3.59 1.90
CA ARG A 21 4.67 -3.69 2.63
C ARG A 21 4.81 -3.66 4.14
N GLU A 22 6.01 -3.85 4.68
CA GLU A 22 6.28 -3.62 6.11
C GLU A 22 6.00 -2.16 6.52
N LYS A 23 6.10 -1.21 5.59
CA LYS A 23 5.93 0.23 5.86
C LYS A 23 4.93 0.91 4.94
N ILE A 24 4.62 0.34 3.78
CA ILE A 24 3.76 0.96 2.76
C ILE A 24 2.66 -0.04 2.38
N PRO A 25 1.40 0.13 2.83
CA PRO A 25 0.29 -0.76 2.43
C PRO A 25 -0.11 -0.64 0.96
N PHE A 26 0.26 0.48 0.31
CA PHE A 26 -0.02 0.82 -1.08
C PHE A 26 1.26 0.89 -1.95
N PRO A 27 2.07 -0.18 -2.05
CA PRO A 27 3.30 -0.14 -2.81
C PRO A 27 3.12 0.22 -4.29
N SER A 28 2.07 -0.29 -4.94
CA SER A 28 1.80 -0.09 -6.38
C SER A 28 1.34 1.34 -6.67
N VAL A 29 0.35 1.86 -5.91
CA VAL A 29 -0.02 3.29 -5.99
C VAL A 29 1.20 4.17 -5.76
N CYS A 30 2.04 3.87 -4.77
CA CYS A 30 3.28 4.61 -4.55
C CYS A 30 4.29 4.48 -5.72
N GLY A 31 4.28 3.38 -6.46
CA GLY A 31 5.08 3.20 -7.68
C GLY A 31 4.56 4.03 -8.87
N HIS A 32 3.28 4.36 -8.89
CA HIS A 32 2.66 5.15 -9.95
C HIS A 32 2.71 6.66 -9.69
N VAL A 33 2.32 7.11 -8.49
CA VAL A 33 1.98 8.53 -8.27
C VAL A 33 2.84 9.26 -7.24
N CYS A 34 3.72 8.56 -6.53
CA CYS A 34 4.60 9.21 -5.55
C CYS A 34 5.47 10.29 -6.20
N VAL A 35 5.65 11.41 -5.49
CA VAL A 35 6.57 12.50 -5.85
C VAL A 35 8.04 12.19 -5.52
N HIS A 36 8.35 10.91 -5.28
CA HIS A 36 9.70 10.36 -5.08
C HIS A 36 10.64 11.19 -4.17
N PRO A 37 10.22 11.59 -2.95
CA PRO A 37 11.08 12.35 -2.04
C PRO A 37 12.33 11.58 -1.63
N CYS A 38 12.25 10.24 -1.66
CA CYS A 38 13.39 9.37 -1.40
C CYS A 38 14.50 9.45 -2.47
N GLU A 39 14.19 9.84 -3.71
CA GLU A 39 15.17 9.99 -4.79
C GLU A 39 15.93 11.31 -4.64
N ALA A 40 15.26 12.36 -4.16
CA ALA A 40 15.87 13.69 -3.95
C ALA A 40 17.00 13.68 -2.90
N VAL A 41 17.02 12.70 -1.99
CA VAL A 41 18.05 12.53 -0.95
C VAL A 41 19.00 11.35 -1.22
N CYS A 42 18.98 10.81 -2.44
CA CYS A 42 19.78 9.65 -2.80
C CYS A 42 21.28 10.01 -2.88
N GLN A 43 22.12 9.35 -2.07
CA GLN A 43 23.58 9.57 -2.09
C GLN A 43 24.23 9.24 -3.45
N ARG A 44 23.62 8.37 -4.26
CA ARG A 44 24.12 8.03 -5.61
C ARG A 44 24.15 9.24 -6.54
N ALA A 45 23.23 10.20 -6.35
CA ALA A 45 23.19 11.45 -7.10
C ALA A 45 24.42 12.36 -6.87
N GLN A 46 25.24 12.08 -5.85
CA GLN A 46 26.54 12.76 -5.67
C GLN A 46 27.64 12.23 -6.60
N LEU A 47 27.42 11.07 -7.22
CA LEU A 47 28.35 10.44 -8.15
C LEU A 47 27.84 10.53 -9.59
N ASP A 48 26.55 10.22 -9.80
CA ASP A 48 25.87 10.35 -11.09
C ASP A 48 24.39 10.70 -10.90
N GLU A 49 23.48 9.74 -10.98
CA GLU A 49 22.03 9.96 -10.91
C GLU A 49 21.41 9.25 -9.71
N ALA A 50 20.29 9.80 -9.23
CA ALA A 50 19.52 9.14 -8.19
C ALA A 50 19.00 7.79 -8.71
N ILE A 51 19.00 6.78 -7.84
CA ILE A 51 18.35 5.52 -8.15
C ILE A 51 16.85 5.79 -8.34
N GLY A 52 16.27 5.30 -9.44
CA GLY A 52 14.83 5.38 -9.74
C GLY A 52 13.99 4.51 -8.80
N ILE A 53 13.92 4.86 -7.53
CA ILE A 53 13.24 4.10 -6.48
C ILE A 53 11.74 3.93 -6.75
N ARG A 54 11.06 4.97 -7.26
CA ARG A 54 9.64 4.93 -7.60
C ARG A 54 9.39 3.91 -8.70
N ILE A 55 10.15 3.96 -9.79
CA ILE A 55 9.96 3.05 -10.92
C ILE A 55 10.36 1.63 -10.56
N LEU A 56 11.41 1.44 -9.76
CA LEU A 56 11.79 0.12 -9.26
C LEU A 56 10.75 -0.48 -8.32
N LYS A 57 10.08 0.34 -7.50
CA LYS A 57 8.94 -0.09 -6.68
C LYS A 57 7.78 -0.58 -7.56
N ARG A 58 7.43 0.18 -8.60
CA ARG A 58 6.41 -0.21 -9.58
C ARG A 58 6.79 -1.53 -10.28
N PHE A 59 8.01 -1.63 -10.77
CA PHE A 59 8.52 -2.83 -11.43
C PHE A 59 8.42 -4.05 -10.52
N ALA A 60 8.81 -3.92 -9.24
CA ALA A 60 8.71 -5.01 -8.27
C ALA A 60 7.25 -5.45 -8.04
N THR A 61 6.29 -4.51 -7.98
CA THR A 61 4.87 -4.84 -7.83
C THR A 61 4.24 -5.44 -9.08
N GLU A 62 4.68 -5.04 -10.27
CA GLU A 62 4.21 -5.61 -11.55
C GLU A 62 4.71 -7.05 -11.76
N HIS A 63 5.83 -7.43 -11.14
CA HIS A 63 6.43 -8.77 -11.22
C HIS A 63 6.25 -9.60 -9.93
N ASP A 64 5.41 -9.15 -9.01
CA ASP A 64 5.12 -9.87 -7.76
C ASP A 64 4.22 -11.08 -8.04
N ASN A 65 4.65 -12.26 -7.60
CA ASN A 65 3.86 -13.49 -7.68
C ASN A 65 3.01 -13.75 -6.42
N GLY A 66 3.03 -12.83 -5.45
CA GLY A 66 2.23 -12.91 -4.22
C GLY A 66 2.73 -13.91 -3.18
N LEU A 67 3.93 -14.49 -3.32
CA LEU A 67 4.51 -15.43 -2.35
C LEU A 67 4.51 -14.87 -0.92
N TRP A 68 4.74 -13.56 -0.76
CA TRP A 68 4.73 -12.89 0.54
C TRP A 68 3.39 -13.01 1.28
N LYS A 69 2.27 -13.20 0.58
CA LYS A 69 0.93 -13.33 1.20
C LYS A 69 0.84 -14.56 2.09
N GLN A 70 1.51 -15.66 1.72
CA GLN A 70 1.58 -16.89 2.51
C GLN A 70 2.23 -16.67 3.88
N ASN A 71 3.09 -15.66 3.97
CA ASN A 71 3.81 -15.29 5.19
C ASN A 71 3.22 -14.05 5.89
N SER A 72 2.16 -13.45 5.34
CA SER A 72 1.48 -12.31 5.97
C SER A 72 0.66 -12.81 7.16
N ARG A 73 1.05 -12.41 8.36
CA ARG A 73 0.38 -12.80 9.61
C ARG A 73 -0.47 -11.66 10.16
N VAL A 74 -1.60 -12.04 10.75
CA VAL A 74 -2.43 -11.21 11.62
C VAL A 74 -2.20 -11.69 13.05
N ALA A 75 -1.99 -10.76 13.98
CA ALA A 75 -1.81 -11.09 15.39
C ALA A 75 -3.11 -11.65 16.01
N HIS A 76 -2.99 -12.27 17.18
CA HIS A 76 -4.16 -12.76 17.91
C HIS A 76 -5.13 -11.64 18.24
N ALA A 77 -6.43 -11.97 18.23
CA ALA A 77 -7.49 -11.02 18.50
C ALA A 77 -7.29 -10.33 19.85
N THR A 78 -7.28 -9.00 19.86
CA THR A 78 -7.08 -8.23 21.10
C THR A 78 -8.40 -7.96 21.84
N GLY A 79 -9.55 -8.30 21.24
CA GLY A 79 -10.89 -7.95 21.73
C GLY A 79 -11.25 -6.45 21.62
N LYS A 80 -10.37 -5.60 21.08
CA LYS A 80 -10.62 -4.16 20.92
C LYS A 80 -11.27 -3.88 19.58
N ARG A 81 -12.17 -2.90 19.56
CA ARG A 81 -12.89 -2.44 18.35
C ARG A 81 -12.47 -1.03 17.99
N VAL A 82 -12.23 -0.78 16.71
CA VAL A 82 -11.85 0.54 16.18
C VAL A 82 -12.77 0.90 15.01
N ALA A 83 -13.33 2.11 15.07
CA ALA A 83 -14.03 2.72 13.95
C ALA A 83 -13.12 3.76 13.28
N ILE A 84 -13.08 3.74 11.95
CA ILE A 84 -12.32 4.71 11.14
C ILE A 84 -13.30 5.41 10.21
N ILE A 85 -13.25 6.74 10.17
CA ILE A 85 -14.09 7.56 9.29
C ILE A 85 -13.26 7.99 8.08
N GLY A 86 -13.69 7.57 6.89
CA GLY A 86 -13.05 7.83 5.60
C GLY A 86 -12.14 6.70 5.11
N SER A 87 -12.30 6.34 3.83
CA SER A 87 -11.51 5.32 3.12
C SER A 87 -10.37 5.91 2.27
N GLY A 88 -9.92 7.11 2.60
CA GLY A 88 -8.71 7.67 1.99
C GLY A 88 -7.45 6.86 2.34
N PRO A 89 -6.29 7.20 1.74
CA PRO A 89 -5.03 6.47 1.97
C PRO A 89 -4.65 6.41 3.46
N ALA A 90 -4.93 7.46 4.22
CA ALA A 90 -4.68 7.48 5.67
C ALA A 90 -5.57 6.49 6.43
N GLY A 91 -6.90 6.53 6.19
CA GLY A 91 -7.86 5.67 6.87
C GLY A 91 -7.63 4.19 6.56
N LEU A 92 -7.41 3.86 5.29
CA LEU A 92 -7.12 2.47 4.88
C LEU A 92 -5.76 1.98 5.38
N THR A 93 -4.75 2.85 5.45
CA THR A 93 -3.44 2.51 6.05
C THR A 93 -3.58 2.21 7.54
N ALA A 94 -4.32 3.05 8.28
CA ALA A 94 -4.59 2.82 9.69
C ALA A 94 -5.38 1.50 9.88
N ALA A 95 -6.40 1.27 9.05
CA ALA A 95 -7.20 0.05 9.10
C ALA A 95 -6.35 -1.21 8.89
N TYR A 96 -5.49 -1.20 7.87
CA TYR A 96 -4.57 -2.30 7.57
C TYR A 96 -3.70 -2.68 8.77
N TYR A 97 -3.00 -1.70 9.36
CA TYR A 97 -2.10 -1.99 10.47
C TYR A 97 -2.84 -2.38 11.76
N LEU A 98 -3.95 -1.71 12.08
CA LEU A 98 -4.74 -2.04 13.27
C LEU A 98 -5.35 -3.44 13.16
N ALA A 99 -5.85 -3.82 11.98
CA ALA A 99 -6.35 -5.17 11.73
C ALA A 99 -5.22 -6.21 11.86
N LYS A 100 -4.03 -5.95 11.29
CA LYS A 100 -2.86 -6.82 11.46
C LYS A 100 -2.38 -6.97 12.90
N LEU A 101 -2.64 -5.97 13.75
CA LEU A 101 -2.39 -6.04 15.20
C LEU A 101 -3.47 -6.79 15.97
N GLY A 102 -4.50 -7.34 15.30
CA GLY A 102 -5.55 -8.16 15.90
C GLY A 102 -6.74 -7.36 16.41
N HIS A 103 -6.88 -6.08 16.07
CA HIS A 103 -8.05 -5.29 16.39
C HIS A 103 -9.19 -5.58 15.40
N SER A 104 -10.44 -5.53 15.87
CA SER A 104 -11.61 -5.53 14.99
C SER A 104 -11.80 -4.12 14.45
N VAL A 105 -11.62 -3.93 13.15
CA VAL A 105 -11.67 -2.61 12.51
C VAL A 105 -12.85 -2.50 11.55
N THR A 106 -13.61 -1.42 11.67
CA THR A 106 -14.63 -1.02 10.69
C THR A 106 -14.30 0.34 10.11
N VAL A 107 -14.24 0.44 8.79
CA VAL A 107 -14.10 1.70 8.04
C VAL A 107 -15.46 2.13 7.52
N PHE A 108 -15.82 3.39 7.77
CA PHE A 108 -17.04 4.01 7.26
C PHE A 108 -16.67 5.02 6.18
N GLU A 109 -17.29 4.90 5.01
CA GLU A 109 -17.05 5.77 3.86
C GLU A 109 -18.38 6.38 3.38
N ALA A 110 -18.37 7.68 3.10
CA ALA A 110 -19.54 8.40 2.63
C ALA A 110 -19.82 8.15 1.14
N LEU A 111 -18.78 7.94 0.35
CA LEU A 111 -18.84 7.69 -1.10
C LEU A 111 -19.15 6.21 -1.40
N PRO A 112 -19.65 5.91 -2.63
CA PRO A 112 -19.94 4.54 -3.03
C PRO A 112 -18.67 3.70 -3.27
N GLU A 113 -17.54 4.35 -3.56
CA GLU A 113 -16.26 3.70 -3.83
C GLU A 113 -15.16 4.15 -2.87
N LEU A 114 -14.20 3.25 -2.64
CA LEU A 114 -13.12 3.41 -1.67
C LEU A 114 -11.89 4.10 -2.26
N GLY A 115 -11.08 4.75 -1.43
CA GLY A 115 -9.76 5.28 -1.82
C GLY A 115 -9.65 6.81 -1.76
N GLY A 116 -10.76 7.50 -1.49
CA GLY A 116 -10.80 8.96 -1.32
C GLY A 116 -10.11 9.71 -2.48
N MET A 117 -9.29 10.72 -2.15
CA MET A 117 -8.62 11.55 -3.17
C MET A 117 -7.69 10.77 -4.11
N VAL A 118 -7.20 9.59 -3.73
CA VAL A 118 -6.38 8.76 -4.62
C VAL A 118 -7.22 8.19 -5.76
N ARG A 119 -8.50 7.88 -5.51
CA ARG A 119 -9.46 7.46 -6.55
C ARG A 119 -10.01 8.64 -7.34
N PHE A 120 -10.50 9.66 -6.62
CA PHE A 120 -11.31 10.72 -7.24
C PHE A 120 -10.51 11.93 -7.73
N GLY A 121 -9.28 12.09 -7.24
CA GLY A 121 -8.42 13.25 -7.57
C GLY A 121 -7.30 12.94 -8.57
N ILE A 122 -6.95 11.67 -8.77
CA ILE A 122 -5.87 11.28 -9.67
C ILE A 122 -6.47 10.72 -10.97
N PRO A 123 -6.09 11.25 -12.14
CA PRO A 123 -6.55 10.72 -13.42
C PRO A 123 -6.14 9.26 -13.64
N ASP A 124 -7.02 8.47 -14.26
CA ASP A 124 -6.84 7.02 -14.48
C ASP A 124 -5.57 6.68 -15.27
N TYR A 125 -5.19 7.50 -16.26
CA TYR A 125 -3.94 7.31 -17.01
C TYR A 125 -2.67 7.44 -16.15
N ARG A 126 -2.75 8.11 -14.98
CA ARG A 126 -1.64 8.18 -14.00
C ARG A 126 -1.72 7.05 -12.98
N LEU A 127 -2.91 6.73 -12.53
CA LEU A 127 -3.18 5.65 -11.59
C LEU A 127 -4.41 4.86 -12.05
N PRO A 128 -4.21 3.74 -12.73
CA PRO A 128 -5.31 2.90 -13.19
C PRO A 128 -6.18 2.44 -12.01
N ASN A 129 -7.49 2.51 -12.17
CA ASN A 129 -8.45 2.19 -11.11
C ASN A 129 -8.37 0.74 -10.63
N ASP A 130 -7.99 -0.19 -11.52
CA ASP A 130 -7.78 -1.61 -11.21
C ASP A 130 -6.58 -1.83 -10.29
N ILE A 131 -5.49 -1.07 -10.49
CA ILE A 131 -4.32 -1.06 -9.59
C ILE A 131 -4.73 -0.61 -8.19
N LEU A 132 -5.45 0.51 -8.08
CA LEU A 132 -5.95 0.99 -6.78
C LEU A 132 -6.88 -0.04 -6.14
N LYS A 133 -7.81 -0.61 -6.92
CA LYS A 133 -8.74 -1.62 -6.44
C LYS A 133 -8.00 -2.84 -5.88
N ALA A 134 -7.00 -3.35 -6.58
CA ALA A 134 -6.21 -4.51 -6.14
C ALA A 134 -5.49 -4.25 -4.81
N GLU A 135 -4.98 -3.03 -4.58
CA GLU A 135 -4.36 -2.69 -3.28
C GLU A 135 -5.38 -2.54 -2.16
N ILE A 136 -6.56 -2.00 -2.45
CA ILE A 136 -7.66 -1.92 -1.47
C ILE A 136 -8.15 -3.33 -1.12
N ASP A 137 -8.27 -4.23 -2.10
CA ASP A 137 -8.66 -5.62 -1.87
C ASP A 137 -7.64 -6.36 -0.98
N GLU A 138 -6.34 -6.04 -1.11
CA GLU A 138 -5.32 -6.54 -0.19
C GLU A 138 -5.47 -6.00 1.24
N ILE A 139 -5.98 -4.78 1.42
CA ILE A 139 -6.30 -4.25 2.76
C ILE A 139 -7.55 -4.91 3.33
N ARG A 140 -8.53 -5.24 2.49
CA ARG A 140 -9.73 -5.99 2.91
C ARG A 140 -9.38 -7.42 3.32
N SER A 141 -8.39 -8.03 2.66
CA SER A 141 -7.97 -9.42 2.91
C SER A 141 -7.49 -9.66 4.35
N VAL A 142 -7.02 -8.62 5.05
CA VAL A 142 -6.58 -8.71 6.45
C VAL A 142 -7.71 -8.59 7.48
N GLY A 143 -8.97 -8.63 7.03
CA GLY A 143 -10.15 -8.70 7.91
C GLY A 143 -10.76 -7.34 8.29
N VAL A 144 -10.51 -6.30 7.51
CA VAL A 144 -11.13 -4.97 7.70
C VAL A 144 -12.58 -5.00 7.20
N ASP A 145 -13.56 -4.68 8.06
CA ASP A 145 -14.94 -4.43 7.64
C ASP A 145 -15.04 -3.03 7.02
N ILE A 146 -15.70 -2.90 5.87
CA ILE A 146 -15.83 -1.61 5.18
C ILE A 146 -17.27 -1.39 4.77
N ARG A 147 -17.82 -0.24 5.17
CA ARG A 147 -19.20 0.16 4.92
C ARG A 147 -19.21 1.48 4.15
N THR A 148 -19.64 1.43 2.89
CA THR A 148 -19.81 2.60 2.02
C THR A 148 -21.21 3.20 2.16
N ASN A 149 -21.41 4.39 1.60
CA ASN A 149 -22.66 5.16 1.69
C ASN A 149 -23.10 5.47 3.13
N ILE A 150 -22.16 5.56 4.07
CA ILE A 150 -22.43 5.93 5.46
C ILE A 150 -21.95 7.37 5.66
N LYS A 151 -22.90 8.29 5.87
CA LYS A 151 -22.60 9.65 6.31
C LYS A 151 -22.46 9.64 7.84
N GLY A 152 -21.36 10.20 8.33
CA GLY A 152 -21.12 10.43 9.77
C GLY A 152 -22.00 11.52 10.33
#